data_AF-A0A9P4U4T5-F1
#
_entry.id   AF-A0A9P4U4T5-F1
#
_cell.length_a   1.000
_cell.length_b   1.000
_cell.length_c   1.000
_cell.angle_alpha   90.00
_cell.angle_beta   90.00
_cell.angle_gamma   90.00
#
_symmetry.space_group_name_H-M   'P 1'
#
loop_
_entity.id
_entity.type
_entity.pdbx_description
1 polymer ?
#
loop_
_entity_poly.entity_id
_entity_poly.type
_entity_poly.pdbx_seq_one_letter_code
_entity_poly.pdbx_strand_id
1 'polypeptide(L)'
;MPCFRDIFSNFVTAKLRSHTTQRTIRPQREYVDTENLTATSLAWDQLSGDAGVVALTDEYTAAMDLPLGIRYPWEASKSVYLLQGYHNLHCLRIIYRSLTEYHLRQPQRNSFEHILHCLDELRQDVICHADDTPRYASVSPSGTGIEQTRTCRDWDALTEWARTHTACFRHEDGVPDHMVNRFKHCPDGSQPWLEVPQNR
;
A
#
# COMPACT_ATOMS: atom_id res chain seq x y z
N MET A 1 -10.80 7.72 -28.92
CA MET A 1 -11.19 7.38 -27.53
C MET A 1 -10.68 8.50 -26.63
N PRO A 2 -11.50 9.47 -26.21
CA PRO A 2 -11.01 10.60 -25.44
C PRO A 2 -11.07 10.28 -23.94
N CYS A 3 -9.89 10.07 -23.34
CA CYS A 3 -9.66 10.41 -21.94
C CYS A 3 -9.61 11.94 -21.87
N PHE A 4 -10.62 12.58 -21.29
CA PHE A 4 -10.53 13.85 -20.57
C PHE A 4 -11.93 14.14 -20.01
N ARG A 5 -12.20 13.63 -18.81
CA ARG A 5 -13.20 14.22 -17.93
C ARG A 5 -12.44 14.86 -16.76
N ASP A 6 -11.98 16.08 -16.99
CA ASP A 6 -11.75 17.04 -15.93
C ASP A 6 -13.12 17.50 -15.43
N ILE A 7 -13.63 16.84 -14.40
CA ILE A 7 -14.86 17.26 -13.72
C ILE A 7 -14.56 17.17 -12.22
N PHE A 8 -14.33 18.34 -11.62
CA PHE A 8 -14.19 18.60 -10.18
C PHE A 8 -13.22 17.68 -9.44
N SER A 9 -11.91 17.96 -9.57
CA SER A 9 -10.93 17.49 -8.59
C SER A 9 -11.28 18.10 -7.23
N ASN A 10 -11.82 17.29 -6.32
CA ASN A 10 -12.05 17.71 -4.94
C ASN A 10 -10.75 18.26 -4.36
N PHE A 11 -10.82 19.47 -3.82
CA PHE A 11 -9.68 20.19 -3.25
C PHE A 11 -8.87 19.34 -2.25
N VAL A 12 -9.50 18.36 -1.59
CA VAL A 12 -8.84 17.46 -0.62
C VAL A 12 -7.93 16.42 -1.29
N THR A 13 -8.36 15.76 -2.39
CA THR A 13 -7.49 14.82 -3.14
C THR A 13 -6.49 15.55 -4.01
N ALA A 14 -6.85 16.71 -4.57
CA ALA A 14 -5.92 17.56 -5.32
C ALA A 14 -4.70 17.94 -4.46
N LYS A 15 -4.92 18.21 -3.15
CA LYS A 15 -3.84 18.57 -2.23
C LYS A 15 -2.84 17.42 -2.05
N LEU A 16 -3.29 16.22 -1.68
CA LEU A 16 -2.39 15.04 -1.57
C LEU A 16 -1.73 14.66 -2.89
N ARG A 17 -2.49 14.74 -4.00
CA ARG A 17 -1.97 14.52 -5.36
C ARG A 17 -1.05 15.64 -5.85
N SER A 18 -0.82 16.70 -5.10
CA SER A 18 0.15 17.75 -5.46
C SER A 18 1.50 17.61 -4.74
N HIS A 19 1.54 16.86 -3.63
CA HIS A 19 2.78 16.62 -2.89
C HIS A 19 3.69 15.66 -3.67
N THR A 20 4.84 16.19 -4.07
CA THR A 20 5.88 15.44 -4.76
C THR A 20 7.21 15.66 -4.08
N THR A 21 8.09 14.67 -4.20
CA THR A 21 9.45 14.70 -3.67
C THR A 21 10.41 14.15 -4.70
N GLN A 22 11.64 14.65 -4.72
CA GLN A 22 12.68 14.13 -5.59
C GLN A 22 13.36 12.94 -4.91
N ARG A 23 13.37 11.79 -5.58
CA ARG A 23 14.10 10.60 -5.11
C ARG A 23 15.12 10.15 -6.13
N THR A 24 16.34 9.97 -5.65
CA THR A 24 17.44 9.41 -6.44
C THR A 24 17.42 7.88 -6.33
N ILE A 25 17.41 7.19 -7.47
CA ILE A 25 17.49 5.72 -7.50
C ILE A 25 18.90 5.30 -7.07
N ARG A 26 19.03 4.73 -5.87
CA ARG A 26 20.30 4.19 -5.36
C ARG A 26 20.37 2.68 -5.63
N PRO A 27 21.56 2.10 -5.79
CA PRO A 27 21.71 0.65 -5.75
C PRO A 27 21.29 0.19 -4.35
N GLN A 28 20.09 -0.41 -4.25
CA GLN A 28 19.59 -0.88 -2.97
C GLN A 28 20.36 -2.12 -2.58
N ARG A 29 21.01 -2.11 -1.40
CA ARG A 29 21.62 -3.31 -0.80
C ARG A 29 20.67 -3.99 0.16
N GLU A 30 19.90 -3.20 0.90
CA GLU A 30 19.01 -3.66 1.98
C GLU A 30 17.95 -4.68 1.53
N TYR A 31 17.36 -4.50 0.34
CA TYR A 31 16.24 -5.33 -0.13
C TYR A 31 16.67 -6.49 -1.05
N VAL A 32 17.97 -6.66 -1.32
CA VAL A 32 18.48 -7.65 -2.28
C VAL A 32 19.75 -8.36 -1.82
N ASP A 33 20.16 -8.19 -0.56
CA ASP A 33 21.36 -8.85 -0.02
C ASP A 33 21.10 -10.35 0.15
N THR A 34 21.69 -11.14 -0.75
CA THR A 34 21.61 -12.60 -0.75
C THR A 34 22.57 -13.25 0.24
N GLU A 35 23.60 -12.54 0.72
CA GLU A 35 24.51 -13.04 1.75
C GLU A 35 23.87 -12.95 3.14
N ASN A 36 22.97 -11.98 3.34
CA ASN A 36 22.20 -11.80 4.56
C ASN A 36 20.67 -11.80 4.33
N LEU A 37 20.14 -12.95 3.90
CA LEU A 37 18.70 -13.12 3.65
C LEU A 37 17.82 -12.84 4.88
N THR A 38 18.34 -12.99 6.10
CA THR A 38 17.61 -12.64 7.33
C THR A 38 17.32 -11.14 7.41
N ALA A 39 18.34 -10.30 7.20
CA ALA A 39 18.17 -8.85 7.19
C ALA A 39 17.28 -8.41 6.01
N THR A 40 17.50 -8.98 4.83
CA THR A 40 16.68 -8.71 3.65
C THR A 40 15.21 -9.04 3.89
N SER A 41 14.92 -10.20 4.48
CA SER A 41 13.54 -10.60 4.78
C SER A 41 12.88 -9.68 5.80
N LEU A 42 13.62 -9.24 6.83
CA LEU A 42 13.12 -8.26 7.79
C LEU A 42 12.77 -6.92 7.13
N ALA A 43 13.60 -6.42 6.22
CA ALA A 43 13.33 -5.18 5.49
C ALA A 43 12.06 -5.30 4.63
N TRP A 44 11.87 -6.42 3.95
CA TRP A 44 10.63 -6.71 3.21
C TRP A 44 9.41 -6.86 4.10
N ASP A 45 9.54 -7.50 5.26
CA ASP A 45 8.44 -7.72 6.20
C ASP A 45 7.91 -6.41 6.80
N GLN A 46 8.77 -5.41 6.95
CA GLN A 46 8.42 -4.06 7.40
C GLN A 46 7.53 -3.28 6.41
N LEU A 47 7.43 -3.72 5.15
CA LEU A 47 6.55 -3.12 4.13
C LEU A 47 5.07 -3.54 4.37
N SER A 48 4.53 -3.17 5.54
CA SER A 48 3.14 -3.44 5.88
C SER A 48 2.18 -2.54 5.10
N GLY A 49 1.10 -3.13 4.60
CA GLY A 49 -0.02 -2.39 4.00
C GLY A 49 -0.99 -1.81 5.05
N ASP A 50 -0.83 -2.17 6.33
CA ASP A 50 -1.82 -1.91 7.38
C ASP A 50 -2.11 -0.43 7.58
N ALA A 51 -1.06 0.40 7.57
CA ALA A 51 -1.20 1.84 7.73
C ALA A 51 -2.03 2.48 6.58
N GLY A 52 -2.11 1.82 5.43
CA GLY A 52 -2.91 2.26 4.30
C GLY A 52 -4.37 1.84 4.33
N VAL A 53 -4.82 1.10 5.34
CA VAL A 53 -6.22 0.77 5.53
C VAL A 53 -6.88 1.91 6.29
N VAL A 54 -7.77 2.63 5.61
CA VAL A 54 -8.36 3.88 6.10
C VAL A 54 -9.88 3.78 6.20
N ALA A 55 -10.46 4.46 7.17
CA ALA A 55 -11.91 4.60 7.36
C ALA A 55 -12.34 6.01 6.97
N LEU A 56 -13.04 6.15 5.85
CA LEU A 56 -13.42 7.42 5.24
C LEU A 56 -14.92 7.63 5.35
N THR A 57 -15.35 8.88 5.55
CA THR A 57 -16.78 9.19 5.66
C THR A 57 -17.49 9.06 4.32
N ASP A 58 -18.78 8.79 4.37
CA ASP A 58 -19.63 8.70 3.19
C ASP A 58 -19.61 10.00 2.38
N GLU A 59 -19.59 11.16 3.04
CA GLU A 59 -19.48 12.46 2.39
C GLU A 59 -18.17 12.60 1.62
N TYR A 60 -17.05 12.16 2.22
CA TYR A 60 -15.75 12.18 1.55
C TYR A 60 -15.77 11.29 0.31
N THR A 61 -16.27 10.06 0.44
CA THR A 61 -16.22 9.09 -0.66
C THR A 61 -17.18 9.43 -1.79
N ALA A 62 -18.36 9.97 -1.45
CA ALA A 62 -19.32 10.46 -2.42
C ALA A 62 -18.78 11.67 -3.20
N ALA A 63 -18.11 12.61 -2.51
CA ALA A 63 -17.45 13.71 -3.19
C ALA A 63 -16.44 13.18 -4.22
N MET A 64 -15.67 12.15 -3.86
CA MET A 64 -14.62 11.55 -4.69
C MET A 64 -15.11 10.59 -5.78
N ASP A 65 -16.43 10.39 -5.91
CA ASP A 65 -17.03 9.40 -6.82
C ASP A 65 -16.45 7.99 -6.62
N LEU A 66 -16.16 7.64 -5.36
CA LEU A 66 -15.65 6.31 -5.02
C LEU A 66 -16.82 5.34 -4.84
N PRO A 67 -16.71 4.09 -5.35
CA PRO A 67 -17.64 3.02 -5.02
C PRO A 67 -17.71 2.81 -3.50
N LEU A 68 -18.88 2.39 -2.99
CA LEU A 68 -19.06 2.14 -1.57
C LEU A 68 -18.14 1.00 -1.08
N GLY A 69 -17.20 1.36 -0.20
CA GLY A 69 -16.34 0.40 0.49
C GLY A 69 -17.08 -0.39 1.58
N ILE A 70 -16.41 -1.39 2.15
CA ILE A 70 -16.91 -2.19 3.27
C ILE A 70 -17.20 -1.27 4.46
N ARG A 71 -18.33 -1.46 5.16
CA ARG A 71 -18.65 -0.63 6.32
C ARG A 71 -17.62 -0.78 7.42
N TYR A 72 -17.16 0.36 7.94
CA TYR A 72 -16.27 0.39 9.08
C TYR A 72 -17.04 -0.11 10.32
N PRO A 73 -16.56 -1.14 11.04
CA PRO A 73 -17.35 -1.77 12.09
C PRO A 73 -17.73 -0.83 13.24
N TRP A 74 -16.94 0.22 13.48
CA TRP A 74 -17.09 1.09 14.65
C TRP A 74 -17.87 2.38 14.36
N GLU A 75 -18.08 2.73 13.09
CA GLU A 75 -18.77 3.95 12.71
C GLU A 75 -19.50 3.77 11.38
N ALA A 76 -20.84 3.74 11.42
CA ALA A 76 -21.67 3.41 10.26
C ALA A 76 -21.62 4.45 9.13
N SER A 77 -21.26 5.70 9.43
CA SER A 77 -21.02 6.78 8.48
C SER A 77 -19.69 6.67 7.74
N LYS A 78 -18.89 5.64 8.03
CA LYS A 78 -17.60 5.40 7.39
C LYS A 78 -17.53 4.05 6.68
N SER A 79 -16.71 4.03 5.64
CA SER A 79 -16.33 2.81 4.93
C SER A 79 -14.81 2.67 4.86
N VAL A 80 -14.36 1.42 4.79
CA VAL A 80 -12.97 1.02 4.72
C VAL A 80 -12.48 1.05 3.28
N TYR A 81 -11.32 1.66 3.06
CA TYR A 81 -10.63 1.73 1.78
C TYR A 81 -9.15 1.40 1.96
N LEU A 82 -8.51 0.99 0.87
CA LEU A 82 -7.07 0.73 0.81
C LEU A 82 -6.40 1.84 -0.01
N LEU A 83 -5.35 2.44 0.55
CA LEU A 83 -4.48 3.32 -0.20
C LEU A 83 -3.61 2.51 -1.16
N GLN A 84 -3.69 2.82 -2.47
CA GLN A 84 -3.00 2.05 -3.52
C GLN A 84 -1.51 1.87 -3.26
N GLY A 85 -0.80 2.91 -2.82
CA GLY A 85 0.63 2.81 -2.51
C GLY A 85 0.95 1.77 -1.44
N TYR A 86 0.16 1.72 -0.37
CA TYR A 86 0.31 0.70 0.68
C TYR A 86 -0.12 -0.69 0.22
N HIS A 87 -1.15 -0.78 -0.63
CA HIS A 87 -1.54 -2.04 -1.26
C HIS A 87 -0.42 -2.60 -2.16
N ASN A 88 0.26 -1.73 -2.91
CA ASN A 88 1.42 -2.12 -3.71
C ASN A 88 2.57 -2.63 -2.83
N LEU A 89 2.87 -1.99 -1.70
CA LEU A 89 3.88 -2.48 -0.76
C LEU A 89 3.54 -3.87 -0.21
N HIS A 90 2.27 -4.08 0.16
CA HIS A 90 1.76 -5.39 0.56
C HIS A 90 1.95 -6.44 -0.55
N CYS A 91 1.60 -6.11 -1.79
CA CYS A 91 1.78 -6.99 -2.94
C CYS A 91 3.25 -7.35 -3.18
N LEU A 92 4.16 -6.36 -3.11
CA LEU A 92 5.59 -6.61 -3.26
C LEU A 92 6.13 -7.54 -2.15
N ARG A 93 5.70 -7.34 -0.89
CA ARG A 93 6.04 -8.23 0.23
C ARG A 93 5.57 -9.67 -0.03
N ILE A 94 4.34 -9.86 -0.52
CA ILE A 94 3.80 -11.20 -0.86
C ILE A 94 4.65 -11.86 -1.95
N ILE A 95 4.98 -11.14 -3.02
CA ILE A 95 5.78 -11.69 -4.12
C ILE A 95 7.19 -12.04 -3.63
N TYR A 96 7.85 -11.16 -2.88
CA TYR A 96 9.16 -11.44 -2.29
C TYR A 96 9.13 -12.70 -1.42
N ARG A 97 8.13 -12.79 -0.54
CA ARG A 97 7.90 -13.93 0.35
C ARG A 97 7.80 -15.24 -0.44
N SER A 98 7.01 -15.25 -1.50
CA SER A 98 6.81 -16.42 -2.36
C SER A 98 8.06 -16.80 -3.15
N LEU A 99 8.81 -15.82 -3.67
CA LEU A 99 10.09 -16.06 -4.34
C LEU A 99 11.14 -16.65 -3.38
N THR A 100 11.19 -16.14 -2.15
CA THR A 100 12.10 -16.61 -1.11
C THR A 100 11.75 -18.03 -0.68
N GLU A 101 10.46 -18.31 -0.43
CA GLU A 101 9.98 -19.66 -0.11
C GLU A 101 10.32 -20.66 -1.23
N TYR A 102 10.12 -20.27 -2.48
CA TYR A 102 10.50 -21.09 -3.63
C TYR A 102 12.01 -21.38 -3.65
N HIS A 103 12.84 -20.34 -3.49
CA HIS A 103 14.29 -20.48 -3.47
C HIS A 103 14.78 -21.41 -2.35
N LEU A 104 14.19 -21.29 -1.16
CA LEU A 104 14.52 -22.10 0.02
C LEU A 104 13.81 -23.47 0.03
N ARG A 105 13.04 -23.81 -1.01
CA ARG A 105 12.24 -25.05 -1.12
C ARG A 105 11.26 -25.24 0.05
N GLN A 106 10.69 -24.14 0.52
CA GLN A 106 9.67 -24.12 1.56
C GLN A 106 8.26 -24.18 0.95
N PRO A 107 7.26 -24.68 1.69
CA PRO A 107 5.86 -24.56 1.29
C PRO A 107 5.49 -23.09 1.08
N GLN A 108 4.66 -22.83 0.06
CA GLN A 108 4.12 -21.49 -0.18
C GLN A 108 3.05 -21.18 0.87
N ARG A 109 3.20 -20.07 1.61
CA ARG A 109 2.17 -19.63 2.56
C ARG A 109 1.00 -18.92 1.90
N ASN A 110 1.22 -18.31 0.74
CA ASN A 110 0.19 -17.64 -0.05
C ASN A 110 -0.28 -18.54 -1.19
N SER A 111 -1.57 -18.47 -1.53
CA SER A 111 -2.07 -19.19 -2.70
C SER A 111 -1.49 -18.60 -3.99
N PHE A 112 -1.41 -19.43 -5.03
CA PHE A 112 -0.91 -18.99 -6.33
C PHE A 112 -1.79 -17.87 -6.93
N GLU A 113 -3.10 -17.94 -6.72
CA GLU A 113 -4.06 -16.93 -7.16
C GLU A 113 -3.80 -15.58 -6.48
N HIS A 114 -3.49 -15.56 -5.18
CA HIS A 114 -3.16 -14.32 -4.47
C HIS A 114 -1.87 -13.71 -5.01
N ILE A 115 -0.85 -14.52 -5.28
CA ILE A 115 0.42 -14.06 -5.87
C ILE A 115 0.18 -13.45 -7.26
N LEU A 116 -0.64 -14.10 -8.10
CA LEU A 116 -0.98 -13.59 -9.44
C LEU A 116 -1.81 -12.29 -9.38
N HIS A 117 -2.74 -12.19 -8.44
CA HIS A 117 -3.46 -10.95 -8.18
C HIS A 117 -2.49 -9.82 -7.82
N CYS A 118 -1.59 -10.05 -6.85
CA CYS A 118 -0.57 -9.06 -6.47
C CYS A 118 0.30 -8.63 -7.66
N LEU A 119 0.68 -9.57 -8.53
CA LEU A 119 1.47 -9.27 -9.72
C LEU A 119 0.69 -8.42 -10.74
N ASP A 120 -0.58 -8.73 -10.98
CA ASP A 120 -1.41 -7.97 -11.91
C ASP A 120 -1.77 -6.58 -11.37
N GLU A 121 -2.05 -6.44 -10.08
CA GLU A 121 -2.28 -5.12 -9.44
C GLU A 121 -1.08 -4.19 -9.62
N LEU A 122 0.14 -4.69 -9.38
CA LEU A 122 1.36 -3.92 -9.62
C LEU A 122 1.55 -3.56 -11.11
N ARG A 123 1.22 -4.47 -12.03
CA ARG A 123 1.26 -4.19 -13.47
C ARG A 123 0.28 -3.08 -13.85
N GLN A 124 -0.95 -3.15 -13.36
CA GLN A 124 -1.98 -2.13 -13.61
C GLN A 124 -1.57 -0.78 -13.06
N ASP A 125 -1.00 -0.74 -11.84
CA ASP A 125 -0.56 0.50 -11.21
C ASP A 125 0.63 1.15 -11.96
N VAL A 126 1.59 0.35 -12.44
CA VAL A 126 2.70 0.84 -13.28
C VAL A 126 2.19 1.49 -14.57
N ILE A 127 1.16 0.90 -15.20
CA ILE A 127 0.55 1.46 -16.40
C ILE A 127 -0.22 2.75 -16.08
N CYS A 128 -0.95 2.77 -14.97
CA CYS A 128 -1.67 3.96 -14.49
C CYS A 128 -0.71 5.13 -14.22
N HIS A 129 0.48 4.82 -13.69
CA HIS A 129 1.55 5.77 -13.40
C HIS A 129 2.68 5.69 -14.42
N ALA A 130 2.35 5.69 -15.71
CA ALA A 130 3.33 5.66 -16.80
C ALA A 130 4.29 6.87 -16.74
N ASP A 131 5.42 6.69 -16.06
CA ASP A 131 6.47 7.69 -15.89
C ASP A 131 7.37 7.72 -17.14
N ASP A 132 7.34 8.87 -17.82
CA ASP A 132 8.03 9.15 -19.09
C ASP A 132 9.48 9.61 -18.92
N THR A 133 10.01 9.67 -17.70
CA THR A 133 11.40 10.04 -17.42
C THR A 133 12.35 9.02 -18.09
N PRO A 134 13.16 9.42 -19.08
CA PRO A 134 14.06 8.49 -19.78
C PRO A 134 15.09 7.90 -18.82
N ARG A 135 15.25 6.59 -18.82
CA ARG A 135 16.25 5.89 -17.99
C ARG A 135 17.55 5.73 -18.77
N TYR A 136 18.66 6.28 -18.28
CA TYR A 136 19.94 6.07 -18.97
C TYR A 136 20.39 4.60 -18.88
N ALA A 137 20.96 4.08 -19.96
CA ALA A 137 21.57 2.76 -20.01
C ALA A 137 23.04 2.87 -19.58
N SER A 138 23.45 2.09 -18.57
CA SER A 138 24.86 1.99 -18.19
C SER A 138 25.48 0.75 -18.84
N VAL A 139 26.77 0.81 -19.17
CA VAL A 139 27.56 -0.35 -19.64
C VAL A 139 27.91 -1.32 -18.50
N SER A 140 27.59 -0.97 -17.25
CA SER A 140 27.87 -1.78 -16.07
C SER A 140 26.68 -2.70 -15.72
N PRO A 141 26.93 -3.94 -15.27
CA PRO A 141 25.87 -4.84 -14.80
C PRO A 141 25.14 -4.32 -13.56
N SER A 142 25.65 -3.28 -12.90
CA SER A 142 25.06 -2.69 -11.69
C SER A 142 23.66 -2.09 -11.89
N GLY A 143 23.22 -1.88 -13.14
CA GLY A 143 21.85 -1.48 -13.47
C GLY A 143 21.75 -0.22 -14.34
N THR A 144 20.56 -0.01 -14.92
CA THR A 144 20.20 1.20 -15.66
C THR A 144 19.68 2.27 -14.70
N GLY A 145 19.82 3.57 -14.99
CA GLY A 145 19.17 4.63 -14.20
C GLY A 145 19.64 4.81 -12.75
N ILE A 146 20.79 4.27 -12.35
CA ILE A 146 21.35 4.47 -11.00
C ILE A 146 21.76 5.94 -10.83
N GLU A 147 21.61 6.52 -9.64
CA GLU A 147 21.87 7.95 -9.39
C GLU A 147 20.98 8.91 -10.19
N GLN A 148 20.06 8.40 -11.00
CA GLN A 148 19.07 9.22 -11.66
C GLN A 148 17.98 9.64 -10.68
N THR A 149 17.63 10.92 -10.71
CA THR A 149 16.57 11.48 -9.88
C THR A 149 15.23 11.40 -10.60
N ARG A 150 14.18 11.07 -9.85
CA ARG A 150 12.79 11.01 -10.32
C ARG A 150 11.90 11.84 -9.42
N THR A 151 10.85 12.39 -9.99
CA THR A 151 9.77 13.04 -9.23
C THR A 151 8.80 11.97 -8.77
N CYS A 152 8.67 11.77 -7.46
CA CYS A 152 7.79 10.77 -6.86
C CYS A 152 6.66 11.44 -6.09
N ARG A 153 5.59 10.69 -5.84
CA ARG A 153 4.60 11.06 -4.81
C ARG A 153 5.28 11.09 -3.45
N ASP A 154 4.91 12.08 -2.64
CA ASP A 154 5.42 12.18 -1.28
C ASP A 154 4.81 11.10 -0.38
N TRP A 155 5.63 10.12 -0.04
CA TRP A 155 5.24 8.98 0.79
C TRP A 155 4.97 9.39 2.24
N ASP A 156 5.70 10.39 2.76
CA ASP A 156 5.55 10.82 4.14
C ASP A 156 4.25 11.61 4.30
N ALA A 157 3.91 12.44 3.32
CA ALA A 157 2.61 13.10 3.25
C ALA A 157 1.44 12.10 3.15
N LEU A 158 1.59 11.03 2.35
CA LEU A 158 0.60 9.96 2.26
C LEU A 158 0.45 9.23 3.60
N THR A 159 1.57 8.91 4.25
CA THR A 159 1.63 8.21 5.54
C THR A 159 0.93 9.02 6.63
N GLU A 160 1.21 10.32 6.71
CA GLU A 160 0.57 11.20 7.71
C GLU A 160 -0.93 11.34 7.46
N TRP A 161 -1.35 11.44 6.19
CA TRP A 161 -2.77 11.43 5.87
C TRP A 161 -3.44 10.12 6.28
N ALA A 162 -2.81 8.99 5.97
CA ALA A 162 -3.34 7.67 6.34
C ALA A 162 -3.49 7.50 7.85
N ARG A 163 -2.51 8.00 8.63
CA ARG A 163 -2.53 7.99 10.09
C ARG A 163 -3.75 8.72 10.67
N THR A 164 -4.11 9.86 10.10
CA THR A 164 -5.29 10.64 10.55
C THR A 164 -6.63 10.09 10.08
N HIS A 165 -6.62 9.11 9.17
CA HIS A 165 -7.81 8.44 8.63
C HIS A 165 -7.80 6.93 8.89
N THR A 166 -7.00 6.46 9.85
CA THR A 166 -6.77 5.04 10.08
C THR A 166 -8.08 4.28 10.33
N ALA A 167 -8.19 3.07 9.77
CA ALA A 167 -9.24 2.13 10.14
C ALA A 167 -8.87 1.28 11.37
N CYS A 168 -7.78 1.61 12.07
CA CYS A 168 -7.25 0.80 13.18
C CYS A 168 -6.99 -0.65 12.77
N PHE A 169 -6.48 -0.85 11.56
CA PHE A 169 -6.33 -2.18 10.97
C PHE A 169 -4.96 -2.79 11.26
N ARG A 170 -4.93 -4.11 11.47
CA ARG A 170 -3.71 -4.92 11.44
C ARG A 170 -3.96 -6.23 10.70
N HIS A 171 -3.05 -6.59 9.80
CA HIS A 171 -3.06 -7.91 9.21
C HIS A 171 -2.48 -8.93 10.19
N GLU A 172 -3.25 -9.96 10.52
CA GLU A 172 -2.75 -11.12 11.25
C GLU A 172 -2.62 -12.29 10.27
N ASP A 173 -1.37 -12.54 9.83
CA ASP A 173 -1.05 -13.67 8.96
C ASP A 173 -1.23 -14.99 9.76
N GLY A 174 -2.07 -15.90 9.25
CA GLY A 174 -2.12 -17.28 9.74
C GLY A 174 -2.87 -17.53 11.06
N VAL A 175 -3.47 -16.49 11.67
CA VAL A 175 -4.37 -16.66 12.83
C VAL A 175 -5.82 -16.54 12.35
N PRO A 176 -6.64 -17.59 12.47
CA PRO A 176 -8.07 -17.48 12.24
C PRO A 176 -8.67 -16.57 13.31
N ASP A 177 -8.94 -15.33 12.94
CA ASP A 177 -9.68 -14.39 13.77
C ASP A 177 -10.83 -13.76 12.99
N HIS A 178 -11.86 -13.31 13.71
CA HIS A 178 -12.97 -12.60 13.12
C HIS A 178 -12.46 -11.31 12.47
N MET A 179 -12.88 -11.04 11.23
CA MET A 179 -12.49 -9.86 10.46
C MET A 179 -12.62 -8.55 11.26
N VAL A 180 -13.62 -8.47 12.15
CA VAL A 180 -13.87 -7.32 13.01
C VAL A 180 -12.71 -7.03 13.97
N ASN A 181 -12.00 -8.04 14.46
CA ASN A 181 -10.91 -7.86 15.41
C ASN A 181 -9.67 -7.25 14.77
N ARG A 182 -9.49 -7.44 13.44
CA ARG A 182 -8.44 -6.78 12.68
C ARG A 182 -8.53 -5.25 12.75
N PHE A 183 -9.73 -4.70 13.00
CA PHE A 183 -9.97 -3.26 13.14
C PHE A 183 -9.80 -2.75 14.58
N LYS A 184 -9.18 -3.51 15.49
CA LYS A 184 -8.94 -3.11 16.90
C LYS A 184 -7.50 -2.67 17.20
N HIS A 185 -6.77 -2.21 16.19
CA HIS A 185 -5.35 -1.87 16.29
C HIS A 185 -5.09 -0.43 15.82
N CYS A 186 -5.45 0.54 16.65
CA CYS A 186 -5.19 1.94 16.35
C CYS A 186 -3.72 2.31 16.66
N PRO A 187 -3.01 3.02 15.75
CA PRO A 187 -1.62 3.42 15.97
C PRO A 187 -1.44 4.44 17.10
N ASP A 188 -2.49 5.19 17.45
CA ASP A 188 -2.49 6.17 18.54
C ASP A 188 -3.00 5.60 19.88
N GLY A 189 -3.34 4.31 19.91
CA GLY A 189 -3.88 3.64 21.10
C GLY A 189 -5.35 3.90 21.39
N SER A 190 -6.06 4.64 20.53
CA SER A 190 -7.51 4.83 20.65
C SER A 190 -8.27 3.50 20.55
N GLN A 191 -9.49 3.45 21.11
CA GLN A 191 -10.30 2.21 21.21
C GLN A 191 -11.77 2.45 20.82
N PRO A 192 -12.07 2.82 19.55
CA PRO A 192 -13.42 3.18 19.12
C PRO A 192 -14.46 2.06 19.29
N TRP A 193 -14.04 0.79 19.33
CA TRP A 193 -14.94 -0.35 19.57
C TRP A 193 -15.51 -0.41 20.99
N LEU A 194 -14.97 0.35 21.95
CA LEU A 194 -15.54 0.45 23.30
C LEU A 194 -16.72 1.43 23.37
N GLU A 195 -16.85 2.32 22.39
CA GLU A 195 -17.89 3.35 22.35
C GLU A 195 -19.15 2.86 21.62
N VAL A 196 -19.06 1.75 20.89
CA VAL A 196 -20.18 1.14 20.16
C VAL A 196 -20.91 0.15 21.07
N PRO A 197 -22.23 0.26 21.24
CA PRO A 197 -23.01 -0.71 22.01
C PRO A 197 -22.84 -2.13 21.44
N GLN A 198 -22.37 -3.08 22.24
CA GLN A 198 -22.06 -4.46 21.80
C GLN A 198 -23.29 -5.32 21.46
N ASN A 199 -24.49 -4.74 21.39
CA ASN A 199 -25.73 -5.45 21.11
C ASN A 199 -26.17 -5.19 19.65
N ARG A 200 -25.51 -5.84 18.69
CA ARG A 200 -26.06 -6.05 17.35
C ARG A 200 -25.79 -7.47 16.87
#